data_AF-A0A2N6Q5T8-F1
#
_entry.id   AF-A0A2N6Q5T8-F1
#
_cell.length_a   1.000
_cell.length_b   1.000
_cell.length_c   1.000
_cell.angle_alpha   90.00
_cell.angle_beta   90.00
_cell.angle_gamma   90.00
#
_symmetry.space_group_name_H-M   'P 1'
#
loop_
_entity.id
_entity.type
_entity.pdbx_description
1 polymer ?
#
loop_
_entity_poly.entity_id
_entity_poly.type
_entity_poly.pdbx_seq_one_letter_code
_entity_poly.pdbx_strand_id
1 'polypeptide(L)'
;MTIQKTTNVEVKSNSANNANDAVATRSTTNSSEITELELSLVKLLLTHEGLGYPKANAKSRIALKNICDAPKKYTKDQLLQARQDFLNDTDIEMPVNGKRYTIKFYGIGQDVFLLDYFGGKVSTRKTTQGQLPDESACFTAHVLKNGRVAFETVDKKWLSYPTKTPGPSWLKDYAPNGVTDKLDEAANGLELQKAGKGEHVDLGNPLNLFGKFFIKSKRGTDANSYAEVQGYWLLNTKNNTFDGAGDPYYSEELSSVMLIEPVTKTTDIRQSERTLKRTSENKIYTLSGQRVFVEKLSDLPRGIYIVNGKKLLVQ
;
A
#
# COMPACT_ATOMS: atom_id res chain seq x y z
N MET A 1 23.68 62.75 -22.12
CA MET A 1 23.51 61.36 -22.61
C MET A 1 24.82 60.66 -22.36
N THR A 2 24.83 59.74 -21.39
CA THR A 2 26.04 59.26 -20.72
C THR A 2 26.16 57.77 -20.96
N ILE A 3 27.28 57.32 -21.54
CA ILE A 3 27.73 55.93 -21.42
C ILE A 3 29.24 55.98 -21.14
N GLN A 4 29.59 55.67 -19.89
CA GLN A 4 30.89 55.17 -19.40
C GLN A 4 30.55 53.80 -18.78
N LYS A 5 31.37 52.76 -18.69
CA LYS A 5 32.80 52.49 -18.94
C LYS A 5 32.89 50.96 -18.87
N THR A 6 33.75 50.32 -19.65
CA THR A 6 34.23 48.96 -19.34
C THR A 6 35.74 49.05 -19.27
N THR A 7 36.33 48.70 -18.12
CA THR A 7 37.79 48.63 -17.95
C THR A 7 38.11 47.32 -17.25
N ASN A 8 38.70 46.39 -18.00
CA ASN A 8 39.48 45.27 -17.48
C ASN A 8 40.90 45.78 -17.14
N VAL A 9 41.43 45.47 -15.97
CA VAL A 9 42.88 45.37 -15.73
C VAL A 9 43.17 44.26 -14.69
N GLU A 10 44.14 43.43 -15.05
CA GLU A 10 44.70 42.23 -14.39
C GLU A 10 45.39 42.47 -13.04
N VAL A 11 45.56 41.39 -12.26
CA VAL A 11 46.73 41.26 -11.37
C VAL A 11 47.40 39.88 -11.52
N LYS A 12 48.53 39.95 -12.23
CA LYS A 12 49.80 39.19 -12.22
C LYS A 12 49.91 37.87 -11.43
N SER A 13 50.26 36.85 -12.20
CA SER A 13 51.02 35.65 -11.84
C SER A 13 52.42 35.95 -11.27
N ASN A 14 52.85 35.18 -10.26
CA ASN A 14 54.26 34.96 -9.99
C ASN A 14 54.54 33.47 -9.70
N SER A 15 55.64 33.01 -10.29
CA SER A 15 56.01 31.63 -10.56
C SER A 15 56.91 31.04 -9.49
N ALA A 16 56.67 29.77 -9.13
CA ALA A 16 57.70 28.88 -8.60
C ALA A 16 57.51 27.49 -9.21
N ASN A 17 58.41 27.20 -10.16
CA ASN A 17 58.60 26.00 -10.95
C ASN A 17 58.96 24.75 -10.11
N ASN A 18 58.25 23.63 -10.33
CA ASN A 18 58.78 22.40 -10.96
C ASN A 18 58.30 21.07 -10.36
N ALA A 19 58.04 20.16 -11.31
CA ALA A 19 58.19 18.71 -11.26
C ALA A 19 56.92 17.86 -11.06
N ASN A 20 56.64 17.10 -12.13
CA ASN A 20 55.91 15.84 -12.22
C ASN A 20 54.38 15.93 -12.35
N ASP A 21 53.98 16.11 -13.61
CA ASP A 21 53.11 15.19 -14.35
C ASP A 21 52.55 14.01 -13.52
N ALA A 22 51.44 14.26 -12.85
CA ALA A 22 50.39 13.28 -12.74
C ALA A 22 49.19 13.94 -13.40
N VAL A 23 48.70 13.32 -14.47
CA VAL A 23 47.42 13.58 -15.11
C VAL A 23 46.36 13.68 -14.01
N ALA A 24 46.13 14.89 -13.52
CA ALA A 24 44.91 15.24 -12.86
C ALA A 24 43.89 15.30 -13.99
N THR A 25 43.32 14.13 -14.32
CA THR A 25 41.93 14.08 -14.73
C THR A 25 41.19 14.87 -13.66
N ARG A 26 40.97 16.15 -13.92
CA ARG A 26 39.90 16.90 -13.29
C ARG A 26 38.67 16.08 -13.63
N SER A 27 38.27 15.21 -12.71
CA SER A 27 36.89 14.75 -12.64
C SER A 27 36.10 16.00 -12.35
N THR A 28 35.75 16.72 -13.42
CA THR A 28 34.55 17.51 -13.49
C THR A 28 33.43 16.49 -13.34
N THR A 29 33.13 16.11 -12.10
CA THR A 29 31.87 15.44 -11.80
C THR A 29 30.81 16.46 -12.18
N ASN A 30 30.29 16.35 -13.40
CA ASN A 30 29.23 17.20 -13.89
C ASN A 30 28.10 17.10 -12.88
N SER A 31 27.84 18.17 -12.11
CA SER A 31 26.83 18.12 -11.04
C SER A 31 25.42 17.89 -11.59
N SER A 32 25.25 17.92 -12.92
CA SER A 32 24.05 17.67 -13.70
C SER A 32 23.78 16.20 -14.06
N GLU A 33 24.76 15.28 -13.91
CA GLU A 33 24.60 13.88 -14.34
C GLU A 33 23.93 13.00 -13.27
N ILE A 34 22.91 12.24 -13.66
CA ILE A 34 22.23 11.28 -12.78
C ILE A 34 23.21 10.19 -12.34
N THR A 35 23.33 9.99 -11.03
CA THR A 35 24.22 9.01 -10.40
C THR A 35 23.63 7.61 -10.33
N GLU A 36 24.47 6.58 -10.21
CA GLU A 36 24.03 5.19 -9.98
C GLU A 36 23.20 5.01 -8.70
N LEU A 37 23.49 5.79 -7.65
CA LEU A 37 22.71 5.78 -6.42
C LEU A 37 21.27 6.28 -6.67
N GLU A 38 21.13 7.40 -7.39
CA GLU A 38 19.83 7.94 -7.78
C GLU A 38 19.05 6.93 -8.64
N LEU A 39 19.71 6.26 -9.60
CA LEU A 39 19.08 5.22 -10.40
C LEU A 39 18.67 3.99 -9.58
N SER A 40 19.46 3.61 -8.57
CA SER A 40 19.13 2.50 -7.68
C SER A 40 17.87 2.79 -6.85
N LEU A 41 17.73 4.04 -6.36
CA LEU A 41 16.50 4.48 -5.67
C LEU A 41 15.29 4.45 -6.60
N VAL A 42 15.45 4.84 -7.86
CA VAL A 42 14.37 4.81 -8.85
C VAL A 42 13.95 3.38 -9.19
N LYS A 43 14.92 2.48 -9.39
CA LYS A 43 14.67 1.05 -9.61
C LYS A 43 13.88 0.47 -8.43
N LEU A 44 14.25 0.81 -7.20
CA LEU A 44 13.50 0.41 -6.00
C LEU A 44 12.07 0.96 -6.01
N LEU A 45 11.87 2.25 -6.31
CA LEU A 45 10.53 2.86 -6.40
C LEU A 45 9.64 2.14 -7.42
N LEU A 46 10.20 1.77 -8.58
CA LEU A 46 9.48 1.06 -9.63
C LEU A 46 9.06 -0.37 -9.23
N THR A 47 9.68 -0.98 -8.21
CA THR A 47 9.25 -2.30 -7.69
C THR A 47 7.92 -2.25 -6.93
N HIS A 48 7.48 -1.06 -6.51
CA HIS A 48 6.18 -0.90 -5.87
C HIS A 48 5.07 -0.97 -6.91
N GLU A 49 4.27 -2.03 -6.86
CA GLU A 49 3.18 -2.35 -7.78
C GLU A 49 1.97 -2.86 -7.01
N GLY A 50 0.80 -2.93 -7.64
CA GLY A 50 -0.43 -3.32 -6.96
C GLY A 50 -1.18 -2.13 -6.36
N LEU A 51 -2.13 -2.43 -5.47
CA LEU A 51 -3.07 -1.46 -4.91
C LEU A 51 -2.39 -0.22 -4.35
N GLY A 52 -2.93 0.96 -4.69
CA GLY A 52 -2.46 2.24 -4.18
C GLY A 52 -1.22 2.79 -4.87
N TYR A 53 -0.57 1.99 -5.73
CA TYR A 53 0.58 2.40 -6.53
C TYR A 53 0.17 2.78 -7.95
N PRO A 54 0.96 3.63 -8.66
CA PRO A 54 0.66 4.02 -10.03
C PRO A 54 0.54 2.79 -10.92
N LYS A 55 -0.49 2.73 -11.78
CA LYS A 55 -0.71 1.60 -12.69
C LYS A 55 0.51 1.35 -13.59
N ALA A 56 0.61 0.13 -14.12
CA ALA A 56 1.68 -0.24 -15.06
C ALA A 56 1.78 0.71 -16.28
N ASN A 57 0.64 1.24 -16.74
CA ASN A 57 0.54 2.19 -17.86
C ASN A 57 0.39 3.66 -17.43
N ALA A 58 0.51 3.98 -16.14
CA ALA A 58 0.44 5.35 -15.66
C ALA A 58 1.61 6.17 -16.24
N LYS A 59 1.32 7.43 -16.62
CA LYS A 59 2.30 8.28 -17.29
C LYS A 59 3.54 8.52 -16.43
N SER A 60 3.37 8.69 -15.12
CA SER A 60 4.50 8.90 -14.19
C SER A 60 5.42 7.68 -14.11
N ARG A 61 4.86 6.47 -14.08
CA ARG A 61 5.62 5.20 -14.07
C ARG A 61 6.43 5.05 -15.35
N ILE A 62 5.81 5.31 -16.50
CA ILE A 62 6.47 5.24 -17.80
C ILE A 62 7.60 6.29 -17.88
N ALA A 63 7.36 7.52 -17.45
CA ALA A 63 8.38 8.57 -17.43
C ALA A 63 9.59 8.16 -16.57
N LEU A 64 9.34 7.64 -15.37
CA LEU A 64 10.38 7.21 -14.45
C LEU A 64 11.17 6.02 -14.99
N LYS A 65 10.50 5.06 -15.65
CA LYS A 65 11.13 3.94 -16.36
C LYS A 65 12.05 4.42 -17.51
N ASN A 66 11.59 5.37 -18.32
CA ASN A 66 12.39 5.91 -19.43
C ASN A 66 13.70 6.56 -18.93
N ILE A 67 13.67 7.22 -17.77
CA ILE A 67 14.88 7.78 -17.14
C ILE A 67 15.84 6.66 -16.71
N CYS A 68 15.32 5.56 -16.13
CA CYS A 68 16.14 4.40 -15.80
C CYS A 68 16.77 3.73 -17.02
N ASP A 69 16.03 3.62 -18.13
CA ASP A 69 16.49 2.92 -19.33
C ASP A 69 17.50 3.75 -20.14
N ALA A 70 17.43 5.09 -20.07
CA ALA A 70 18.30 5.99 -20.83
C ALA A 70 18.75 7.23 -20.03
N PRO A 71 19.48 7.07 -18.90
CA PRO A 71 19.75 8.15 -17.96
C PRO A 71 20.53 9.33 -18.56
N LYS A 72 21.40 9.08 -19.55
CA LYS A 72 22.17 10.12 -20.25
C LYS A 72 21.32 11.11 -21.06
N LYS A 73 20.03 10.81 -21.30
CA LYS A 73 19.10 11.70 -22.02
C LYS A 73 18.39 12.69 -21.10
N TYR A 74 18.59 12.58 -19.78
CA TYR A 74 17.82 13.31 -18.79
C TYR A 74 18.73 14.06 -17.81
N THR A 75 18.20 15.13 -17.24
CA THR A 75 18.84 15.89 -16.15
C THR A 75 18.39 15.41 -14.78
N LYS A 76 19.13 15.77 -13.74
CA LYS A 76 18.70 15.54 -12.35
C LYS A 76 17.36 16.18 -12.02
N ASP A 77 17.09 17.39 -12.51
CA ASP A 77 15.81 18.06 -12.25
C ASP A 77 14.63 17.30 -12.87
N GLN A 78 14.81 16.77 -14.07
CA GLN A 78 13.82 15.90 -14.70
C GLN A 78 13.59 14.62 -13.91
N LEU A 79 14.66 14.05 -13.33
CA LEU A 79 14.53 12.90 -12.44
C LEU A 79 13.77 13.24 -11.15
N LEU A 80 14.10 14.36 -10.50
CA LEU A 80 13.43 14.80 -9.28
C LEU A 80 11.93 15.05 -9.53
N GLN A 81 11.60 15.70 -10.64
CA GLN A 81 10.22 15.92 -11.05
C GLN A 81 9.50 14.60 -11.34
N ALA A 82 10.10 13.69 -12.12
CA ALA A 82 9.49 12.40 -12.43
C ALA A 82 9.25 11.54 -11.17
N ARG A 83 10.16 11.60 -10.18
CA ARG A 83 9.97 10.94 -8.87
C ARG A 83 8.80 11.56 -8.10
N GLN A 84 8.71 12.88 -8.06
CA GLN A 84 7.62 13.57 -7.40
C GLN A 84 6.28 13.26 -8.07
N ASP A 85 6.23 13.24 -9.41
CA ASP A 85 5.05 12.88 -10.18
C ASP A 85 4.62 11.44 -9.90
N PHE A 86 5.58 10.51 -9.82
CA PHE A 86 5.30 9.10 -9.51
C PHE A 86 4.75 8.89 -8.09
N LEU A 87 5.33 9.58 -7.10
CA LEU A 87 4.86 9.49 -5.71
C LEU A 87 3.48 10.12 -5.51
N ASN A 88 3.07 11.07 -6.36
CA ASN A 88 1.79 11.77 -6.27
C ASN A 88 0.75 11.32 -7.31
N ASP A 89 1.07 10.37 -8.18
CA ASP A 89 0.16 9.92 -9.24
C ASP A 89 -1.14 9.39 -8.63
N THR A 90 -2.26 9.78 -9.21
CA THR A 90 -3.61 9.36 -8.79
C THR A 90 -4.21 8.31 -9.71
N ASP A 91 -3.56 8.01 -10.85
CA ASP A 91 -3.89 6.86 -11.70
C ASP A 91 -3.30 5.57 -11.11
N ILE A 92 -3.88 5.16 -9.99
CA ILE A 92 -3.41 4.05 -9.16
C ILE A 92 -4.24 2.78 -9.34
N GLU A 93 -3.67 1.64 -9.01
CA GLU A 93 -4.43 0.39 -8.97
C GLU A 93 -5.45 0.39 -7.82
N MET A 94 -6.68 -0.02 -8.13
CA MET A 94 -7.83 -0.01 -7.23
C MET A 94 -8.31 -1.44 -6.96
N PRO A 95 -9.06 -1.68 -5.86
CA PRO A 95 -9.67 -2.98 -5.59
C PRO A 95 -10.52 -3.47 -6.77
N VAL A 96 -10.50 -4.79 -6.99
CA VAL A 96 -11.18 -5.46 -8.10
C VAL A 96 -12.41 -6.16 -7.56
N ASN A 97 -13.52 -6.04 -8.30
CA ASN A 97 -14.79 -6.67 -7.96
C ASN A 97 -14.64 -8.19 -7.72
N GLY A 98 -15.18 -8.68 -6.61
CA GLY A 98 -15.15 -10.08 -6.19
C GLY A 98 -13.84 -10.55 -5.55
N LYS A 99 -12.77 -9.73 -5.53
CA LYS A 99 -11.53 -10.08 -4.81
C LYS A 99 -11.65 -9.76 -3.33
N ARG A 100 -10.86 -10.47 -2.52
CA ARG A 100 -10.82 -10.31 -1.07
C ARG A 100 -9.61 -9.50 -0.63
N TYR A 101 -9.80 -8.67 0.39
CA TYR A 101 -8.79 -7.75 0.89
C TYR A 101 -8.78 -7.68 2.42
N THR A 102 -7.61 -7.40 2.98
CA THR A 102 -7.49 -6.87 4.35
C THR A 102 -7.34 -5.36 4.31
N ILE A 103 -7.83 -4.67 5.33
CA ILE A 103 -7.70 -3.22 5.49
C ILE A 103 -6.94 -2.97 6.81
N LYS A 104 -5.89 -2.14 6.77
CA LYS A 104 -5.02 -1.88 7.93
C LYS A 104 -4.79 -0.39 8.10
N PHE A 105 -5.03 0.16 9.28
CA PHE A 105 -4.58 1.50 9.62
C PHE A 105 -3.09 1.49 9.96
N TYR A 106 -2.40 2.57 9.59
CA TYR A 106 -0.99 2.79 9.93
C TYR A 106 -0.86 4.05 10.78
N GLY A 107 -0.36 3.90 12.01
CA GLY A 107 0.03 5.05 12.83
C GLY A 107 1.30 5.71 12.31
N ILE A 108 1.59 6.95 12.73
CA ILE A 108 2.77 7.68 12.26
C ILE A 108 4.08 6.95 12.61
N GLY A 109 4.12 6.30 13.77
CA GLY A 109 5.20 5.41 14.22
C GLY A 109 5.26 4.05 13.50
N GLN A 110 4.50 3.85 12.42
CA GLN A 110 4.38 2.60 11.66
C GLN A 110 3.75 1.41 12.40
N ASP A 111 3.08 1.68 13.52
CA ASP A 111 2.21 0.69 14.15
C ASP A 111 1.05 0.31 13.21
N VAL A 112 0.77 -0.99 13.10
CA VAL A 112 -0.24 -1.53 12.18
C VAL A 112 -1.45 -2.03 12.96
N PHE A 113 -2.63 -1.56 12.56
CA PHE A 113 -3.91 -1.93 13.16
C PHE A 113 -4.80 -2.57 12.09
N LEU A 114 -4.96 -3.88 12.15
CA LEU A 114 -5.80 -4.65 11.22
C LEU A 114 -7.28 -4.42 11.55
N LEU A 115 -8.06 -4.08 10.53
CA LEU A 115 -9.52 -4.04 10.61
C LEU A 115 -10.06 -5.46 10.73
N ASP A 116 -10.89 -5.69 11.74
CA ASP A 116 -11.48 -6.98 12.05
C ASP A 116 -13.00 -6.86 12.19
N TYR A 117 -13.71 -7.94 11.93
CA TYR A 117 -15.16 -8.01 12.04
C TYR A 117 -15.60 -9.23 12.84
N PHE A 118 -16.11 -8.99 14.04
CA PHE A 118 -16.52 -10.05 14.95
C PHE A 118 -17.81 -9.67 15.70
N GLY A 119 -18.70 -10.65 15.91
CA GLY A 119 -19.92 -10.44 16.68
C GLY A 119 -20.84 -9.35 16.14
N GLY A 120 -20.88 -9.15 14.82
CA GLY A 120 -21.71 -8.12 14.21
C GLY A 120 -21.08 -6.73 14.13
N LYS A 121 -19.82 -6.55 14.55
CA LYS A 121 -19.19 -5.25 14.75
C LYS A 121 -17.76 -5.19 14.20
N VAL A 122 -17.43 -4.04 13.60
CA VAL A 122 -16.07 -3.70 13.19
C VAL A 122 -15.25 -3.23 14.38
N SER A 123 -14.00 -3.69 14.43
CA SER A 123 -12.99 -3.27 15.40
C SER A 123 -11.61 -3.26 14.75
N THR A 124 -10.60 -2.87 15.49
CA THR A 124 -9.21 -3.00 15.06
C THR A 124 -8.40 -3.75 16.09
N ARG A 125 -7.38 -4.49 15.64
CA ARG A 125 -6.37 -5.11 16.51
C ARG A 125 -4.97 -4.78 16.02
N LYS A 126 -4.08 -4.49 16.95
CA LYS A 126 -2.66 -4.31 16.63
C LYS A 126 -2.10 -5.62 16.09
N THR A 127 -1.33 -5.55 15.00
CA THR A 127 -0.72 -6.73 14.36
C THR A 127 0.72 -6.45 14.01
N THR A 128 1.52 -7.50 13.92
CA THR A 128 2.86 -7.44 13.34
C THR A 128 2.82 -7.89 11.88
N GLN A 129 3.89 -7.58 11.15
CA GLN A 129 4.05 -7.98 9.76
C GLN A 129 4.17 -9.52 9.66
N GLY A 130 3.48 -10.12 8.69
CA GLY A 130 3.56 -11.56 8.39
C GLY A 130 2.51 -12.45 9.08
N GLN A 131 1.68 -11.92 9.98
CA GLN A 131 0.54 -12.67 10.50
C GLN A 131 -0.51 -12.84 9.39
N LEU A 132 -0.93 -14.09 9.13
CA LEU A 132 -2.03 -14.37 8.22
C LEU A 132 -3.34 -13.79 8.80
N PRO A 133 -4.16 -13.12 7.98
CA PRO A 133 -5.43 -12.58 8.45
C PRO A 133 -6.43 -13.70 8.67
N ASP A 134 -7.20 -13.58 9.75
CA ASP A 134 -8.37 -14.42 9.97
C ASP A 134 -9.47 -14.09 8.94
N GLU A 135 -10.40 -15.02 8.71
CA GLU A 135 -11.52 -14.78 7.78
C GLU A 135 -12.39 -13.58 8.19
N SER A 136 -12.44 -13.26 9.48
CA SER A 136 -13.11 -12.06 10.04
C SER A 136 -12.48 -10.74 9.58
N ALA A 137 -11.20 -10.74 9.20
CA ALA A 137 -10.48 -9.56 8.73
C ALA A 137 -10.39 -9.48 7.19
N CYS A 138 -11.12 -10.35 6.48
CA CYS A 138 -11.05 -10.49 5.03
C CYS A 138 -12.38 -10.11 4.36
N PHE A 139 -12.37 -8.98 3.64
CA PHE A 139 -13.57 -8.38 3.04
C PHE A 139 -13.61 -8.54 1.53
N THR A 140 -14.76 -8.85 0.97
CA THR A 140 -14.94 -8.97 -0.49
C THR A 140 -15.28 -7.61 -1.09
N ALA A 141 -14.47 -7.12 -2.02
CA ALA A 141 -14.71 -5.84 -2.68
C ALA A 141 -15.78 -5.97 -3.77
N HIS A 142 -16.64 -4.96 -3.86
CA HIS A 142 -17.63 -4.78 -4.91
C HIS A 142 -17.45 -3.39 -5.51
N VAL A 143 -17.14 -3.31 -6.80
CA VAL A 143 -16.91 -2.04 -7.49
C VAL A 143 -18.24 -1.52 -8.03
N LEU A 144 -18.68 -0.38 -7.52
CA LEU A 144 -19.95 0.23 -7.87
C LEU A 144 -19.84 0.99 -9.21
N LYS A 145 -20.99 1.27 -9.83
CA LYS A 145 -21.06 1.97 -11.13
C LYS A 145 -20.42 3.37 -11.11
N ASN A 146 -20.44 4.02 -9.96
CA ASN A 146 -19.85 5.35 -9.75
C ASN A 146 -18.33 5.31 -9.44
N GLY A 147 -17.70 4.13 -9.49
CA GLY A 147 -16.27 3.93 -9.21
C GLY A 147 -15.92 3.81 -7.73
N ARG A 148 -16.88 3.99 -6.81
CA ARG A 148 -16.70 3.70 -5.38
C ARG A 148 -16.62 2.19 -5.13
N VAL A 149 -16.08 1.80 -3.99
CA VAL A 149 -15.94 0.40 -3.60
C VAL A 149 -16.75 0.15 -2.34
N ALA A 150 -17.61 -0.87 -2.37
CA ALA A 150 -18.23 -1.41 -1.17
C ALA A 150 -17.50 -2.69 -0.75
N PHE A 151 -17.40 -2.94 0.55
CA PHE A 151 -16.76 -4.14 1.09
C PHE A 151 -17.76 -4.98 1.87
N GLU A 152 -17.83 -6.26 1.55
CA GLU A 152 -18.74 -7.23 2.15
C GLU A 152 -18.00 -8.12 3.17
N THR A 153 -18.57 -8.29 4.35
CA THR A 153 -18.08 -9.17 5.42
C THR A 153 -18.36 -10.65 5.12
N VAL A 154 -17.78 -11.54 5.93
CA VAL A 154 -17.97 -13.00 5.79
C VAL A 154 -19.44 -13.43 5.92
N ASP A 155 -20.24 -12.71 6.71
CA ASP A 155 -21.67 -12.94 6.94
C ASP A 155 -22.58 -12.03 6.09
N LYS A 156 -22.06 -11.47 4.99
CA LYS A 156 -22.83 -10.73 3.98
C LYS A 156 -23.38 -9.37 4.43
N LYS A 157 -22.75 -8.76 5.44
CA LYS A 157 -22.97 -7.35 5.79
C LYS A 157 -22.02 -6.45 5.03
N TRP A 158 -22.34 -5.16 5.01
CA TRP A 158 -21.61 -4.17 4.22
C TRP A 158 -20.89 -3.20 5.14
N LEU A 159 -19.58 -3.04 4.94
CA LEU A 159 -18.79 -2.05 5.69
C LEU A 159 -19.36 -0.64 5.47
N SER A 160 -19.39 0.13 6.55
CA SER A 160 -19.77 1.54 6.59
C SER A 160 -18.76 2.28 7.47
N TYR A 161 -18.93 3.59 7.60
CA TYR A 161 -18.09 4.40 8.48
C TYR A 161 -18.01 3.79 9.89
N PRO A 162 -16.81 3.49 10.40
CA PRO A 162 -16.66 2.95 11.74
C PRO A 162 -16.79 4.08 12.76
N THR A 163 -18.01 4.27 13.28
CA THR A 163 -18.31 5.43 14.14
C THR A 163 -17.78 5.25 15.56
N LYS A 164 -17.23 6.33 16.11
CA LYS A 164 -16.94 6.47 17.55
C LYS A 164 -18.14 6.03 18.39
N THR A 165 -17.92 5.20 19.41
CA THR A 165 -19.00 4.70 20.29
C THR A 165 -18.74 5.15 21.73
N PRO A 166 -19.72 5.79 22.42
CA PRO A 166 -21.01 6.23 21.88
C PRO A 166 -20.85 7.30 20.79
N GLY A 167 -21.75 7.28 19.80
CA GLY A 167 -21.76 8.27 18.72
C GLY A 167 -22.06 9.67 19.26
N PRO A 168 -21.58 10.74 18.60
CA PRO A 168 -21.88 12.09 19.02
C PRO A 168 -23.38 12.39 18.89
N SER A 169 -23.94 13.12 19.86
CA SER A 169 -25.39 13.42 19.91
C SER A 169 -25.91 14.26 18.74
N TRP A 170 -25.03 15.00 18.06
CA TRP A 170 -25.35 15.80 16.88
C TRP A 170 -25.46 14.97 15.59
N LEU A 171 -25.10 13.68 15.61
CA LEU A 171 -25.11 12.82 14.44
C LEU A 171 -26.16 11.70 14.58
N LYS A 172 -27.02 11.56 13.58
CA LYS A 172 -28.03 10.51 13.43
C LYS A 172 -27.69 9.59 12.25
N ASP A 173 -28.45 8.51 12.11
CA ASP A 173 -28.39 7.58 10.96
C ASP A 173 -26.99 7.06 10.62
N TYR A 174 -26.11 6.99 11.62
CA TYR A 174 -24.80 6.37 11.49
C TYR A 174 -24.90 4.86 11.71
N ALA A 175 -23.93 4.10 11.18
CA ALA A 175 -23.83 2.67 11.44
C ALA A 175 -23.10 2.42 12.77
N PRO A 176 -23.79 2.09 13.89
CA PRO A 176 -23.16 2.01 15.21
C PRO A 176 -22.10 0.91 15.33
N ASN A 177 -22.19 -0.10 14.47
CA ASN A 177 -21.26 -1.23 14.43
C ASN A 177 -20.30 -1.19 13.22
N GLY A 178 -20.29 -0.09 12.47
CA GLY A 178 -19.49 0.06 11.25
C GLY A 178 -19.96 -0.83 10.09
N VAL A 179 -21.19 -1.36 10.16
CA VAL A 179 -21.80 -2.20 9.12
C VAL A 179 -23.30 -1.95 8.96
N THR A 180 -23.83 -2.31 7.80
CA THR A 180 -25.27 -2.39 7.49
C THR A 180 -25.64 -3.79 6.98
N ASP A 181 -26.88 -4.22 7.21
CA ASP A 181 -27.37 -5.54 6.76
C ASP A 181 -27.66 -5.60 5.25
N LYS A 182 -27.93 -4.46 4.63
CA LYS A 182 -28.19 -4.32 3.20
C LYS A 182 -27.26 -3.28 2.62
N LEU A 183 -26.94 -3.45 1.34
CA LEU A 183 -26.19 -2.46 0.58
C LEU A 183 -27.03 -1.19 0.46
N ASP A 184 -26.56 -0.12 1.08
CA ASP A 184 -26.95 1.25 0.82
C ASP A 184 -25.73 1.95 0.22
N GLU A 185 -25.75 2.23 -1.09
CA GLU A 185 -24.60 2.82 -1.79
C GLU A 185 -24.19 4.19 -1.21
N ALA A 186 -25.10 4.92 -0.53
CA ALA A 186 -24.75 6.17 0.13
C ALA A 186 -23.90 5.95 1.39
N ALA A 187 -24.21 4.91 2.18
CA ALA A 187 -23.50 4.55 3.40
C ALA A 187 -22.25 3.68 3.14
N ASN A 188 -22.39 2.70 2.26
CA ASN A 188 -21.40 1.64 2.03
C ASN A 188 -20.51 1.88 0.80
N GLY A 189 -20.89 2.81 -0.08
CA GLY A 189 -20.04 3.22 -1.20
C GLY A 189 -18.87 4.03 -0.69
N LEU A 190 -17.70 3.39 -0.55
CA LEU A 190 -16.50 4.02 -0.04
C LEU A 190 -15.69 4.66 -1.16
N GLU A 191 -15.33 5.92 -0.96
CA GLU A 191 -14.42 6.64 -1.84
C GLU A 191 -12.99 6.39 -1.35
N LEU A 192 -12.23 5.64 -2.15
CA LEU A 192 -10.82 5.37 -1.89
C LEU A 192 -9.98 6.43 -2.60
N GLN A 193 -9.27 7.23 -1.83
CA GLN A 193 -8.38 8.26 -2.32
C GLN A 193 -6.95 7.87 -2.01
N LYS A 194 -6.00 8.14 -2.92
CA LYS A 194 -4.58 7.93 -2.60
C LYS A 194 -4.20 8.79 -1.39
N ALA A 195 -3.52 8.20 -0.41
CA ALA A 195 -2.96 8.94 0.71
C ALA A 195 -1.89 9.93 0.22
N GLY A 196 -1.98 11.16 0.70
CA GLY A 196 -1.15 12.27 0.25
C GLY A 196 -1.33 13.48 1.17
N LYS A 197 -1.02 14.67 0.65
CA LYS A 197 -1.10 15.92 1.42
C LYS A 197 -2.52 16.19 1.93
N GLY A 198 -2.62 16.60 3.19
CA GLY A 198 -3.83 17.10 3.83
C GLY A 198 -3.47 18.08 4.93
N GLU A 199 -4.46 18.82 5.46
CA GLU A 199 -4.23 19.84 6.49
C GLU A 199 -3.61 19.26 7.78
N HIS A 200 -4.01 18.04 8.15
CA HIS A 200 -3.56 17.36 9.37
C HIS A 200 -2.70 16.12 9.10
N VAL A 201 -2.12 16.04 7.91
CA VAL A 201 -1.27 14.93 7.49
C VAL A 201 0.19 15.37 7.57
N ASP A 202 0.94 14.78 8.51
CA ASP A 202 2.39 14.93 8.53
C ASP A 202 2.98 14.18 7.32
N LEU A 203 3.59 14.94 6.40
CA LEU A 203 4.16 14.34 5.20
C LEU A 203 5.41 13.50 5.47
N GLY A 204 6.11 13.73 6.59
CA GLY A 204 7.29 13.00 7.04
C GLY A 204 8.14 12.43 5.89
N ASN A 205 8.33 11.11 5.91
CA ASN A 205 8.81 10.36 4.76
C ASN A 205 7.63 10.04 3.81
N PRO A 206 7.63 10.52 2.55
CA PRO A 206 6.54 10.26 1.59
C PRO A 206 6.25 8.77 1.35
N LEU A 207 7.24 7.89 1.54
CA LEU A 207 7.04 6.44 1.44
C LEU A 207 6.10 5.88 2.50
N ASN A 208 5.91 6.59 3.62
CA ASN A 208 4.94 6.22 4.64
C ASN A 208 3.50 6.32 4.11
N LEU A 209 3.22 7.19 3.14
CA LEU A 209 1.91 7.34 2.50
C LEU A 209 1.80 6.60 1.16
N PHE A 210 2.94 6.28 0.53
CA PHE A 210 2.97 5.64 -0.78
C PHE A 210 2.36 4.23 -0.75
N GLY A 211 1.46 3.94 -1.70
CA GLY A 211 0.67 2.68 -1.74
C GLY A 211 -0.53 2.64 -0.79
N LYS A 212 -0.78 3.70 -0.05
CA LYS A 212 -1.86 3.76 0.95
C LYS A 212 -3.00 4.66 0.50
N PHE A 213 -4.12 4.53 1.18
CA PHE A 213 -5.37 5.22 0.90
C PHE A 213 -5.86 6.03 2.11
N PHE A 214 -6.62 7.07 1.83
CA PHE A 214 -7.66 7.56 2.71
C PHE A 214 -8.99 6.96 2.24
N ILE A 215 -9.87 6.60 3.18
CA ILE A 215 -11.22 6.14 2.89
C ILE A 215 -12.21 7.19 3.37
N LYS A 216 -13.03 7.71 2.46
CA LYS A 216 -14.10 8.66 2.76
C LYS A 216 -15.46 8.02 2.52
N SER A 217 -16.38 8.21 3.46
CA SER A 217 -17.75 7.72 3.33
C SER A 217 -18.72 8.55 4.17
N LYS A 218 -20.02 8.29 4.01
CA LYS A 218 -21.06 8.86 4.87
C LYS A 218 -20.85 8.41 6.30
N ARG A 219 -20.70 9.38 7.20
CA ARG A 219 -20.61 9.19 8.65
C ARG A 219 -22.00 9.07 9.27
N GLY A 220 -22.97 9.82 8.75
CA GLY A 220 -24.35 9.87 9.20
C GLY A 220 -25.05 11.11 8.66
N THR A 221 -26.04 11.60 9.40
CA THR A 221 -26.84 12.79 9.08
C THR A 221 -26.77 13.76 10.26
N ASP A 222 -26.58 15.05 10.00
CA ASP A 222 -26.63 16.06 11.04
C ASP A 222 -28.04 16.15 11.65
N ALA A 223 -28.11 16.10 12.99
CA ALA A 223 -29.36 15.96 13.72
C ALA A 223 -30.32 17.16 13.58
N ASN A 224 -29.79 18.34 13.22
CA ASN A 224 -30.51 19.61 13.18
C ASN A 224 -30.83 20.04 11.75
N SER A 225 -29.85 19.98 10.86
CA SER A 225 -29.96 20.41 9.46
C SER A 225 -30.42 19.30 8.52
N TYR A 226 -30.37 18.04 8.96
CA TYR A 226 -30.64 16.86 8.13
C TYR A 226 -29.68 16.70 6.94
N ALA A 227 -28.57 17.44 6.94
CA ALA A 227 -27.54 17.34 5.93
C ALA A 227 -26.73 16.05 6.09
N GLU A 228 -26.36 15.44 4.97
CA GLU A 228 -25.44 14.30 4.99
C GLU A 228 -24.05 14.74 5.44
N VAL A 229 -23.49 14.01 6.40
CA VAL A 229 -22.15 14.26 6.93
C VAL A 229 -21.20 13.23 6.37
N GLN A 230 -20.24 13.69 5.57
CA GLN A 230 -19.13 12.88 5.07
C GLN A 230 -17.96 12.93 6.04
N GLY A 231 -17.13 11.88 6.07
CA GLY A 231 -15.92 11.88 6.88
C GLY A 231 -14.88 10.88 6.38
N TYR A 232 -13.63 11.10 6.79
CA TYR A 232 -12.57 10.13 6.61
C TYR A 232 -12.58 9.13 7.75
N TRP A 233 -12.37 7.86 7.41
CA TRP A 233 -12.18 6.83 8.42
C TRP A 233 -10.97 7.19 9.26
N LEU A 234 -11.13 7.16 10.59
CA LEU A 234 -10.18 7.73 11.51
C LEU A 234 -10.01 6.81 12.72
N LEU A 235 -8.76 6.46 13.02
CA LEU A 235 -8.39 5.68 14.18
C LEU A 235 -7.59 6.56 15.15
N ASN A 236 -8.00 6.57 16.42
CA ASN A 236 -7.12 6.95 17.52
C ASN A 236 -6.18 5.77 17.79
N THR A 237 -4.93 5.92 17.36
CA THR A 237 -3.90 4.86 17.38
C THR A 237 -3.36 4.58 18.78
N LYS A 238 -3.47 5.55 19.70
CA LYS A 238 -3.08 5.40 21.10
C LYS A 238 -4.05 4.52 21.87
N ASN A 239 -5.35 4.73 21.65
CA ASN A 239 -6.42 4.02 22.36
C ASN A 239 -7.00 2.84 21.56
N ASN A 240 -6.62 2.69 20.29
CA ASN A 240 -7.17 1.72 19.35
C ASN A 240 -8.71 1.81 19.25
N THR A 241 -9.21 3.04 19.10
CA THR A 241 -10.65 3.33 18.99
C THR A 241 -10.93 4.21 17.79
N PHE A 242 -12.05 3.98 17.11
CA PHE A 242 -12.46 4.86 16.02
C PHE A 242 -12.85 6.25 16.51
N ASP A 243 -12.58 7.26 15.68
CA ASP A 243 -13.03 8.64 15.86
C ASP A 243 -13.67 9.15 14.56
N GLY A 244 -13.89 10.46 14.42
CA GLY A 244 -14.25 10.99 13.12
C GLY A 244 -13.98 12.45 12.86
N ALA A 245 -13.58 12.74 11.62
CA ALA A 245 -13.23 14.06 11.12
C ALA A 245 -13.68 14.25 9.67
N GLY A 246 -13.83 15.52 9.29
CA GLY A 246 -14.10 15.93 7.91
C GLY A 246 -12.88 15.84 6.99
N ASP A 247 -11.68 15.86 7.57
CA ASP A 247 -10.37 15.87 6.89
C ASP A 247 -9.51 14.67 7.32
N PRO A 248 -8.56 14.21 6.48
CA PRO A 248 -7.70 13.09 6.82
C PRO A 248 -6.60 13.50 7.81
N TYR A 249 -6.24 12.57 8.70
CA TYR A 249 -5.17 12.75 9.67
C TYR A 249 -4.02 11.76 9.45
N TYR A 250 -2.82 12.20 9.79
CA TYR A 250 -1.68 11.33 10.02
C TYR A 250 -0.73 12.03 10.98
N SER A 251 -0.94 11.80 12.27
CA SER A 251 -0.23 12.43 13.39
C SER A 251 0.07 11.41 14.49
N GLU A 252 0.64 11.87 15.60
CA GLU A 252 1.03 11.01 16.73
C GLU A 252 -0.12 10.14 17.27
N GLU A 253 -1.33 10.67 17.33
CA GLU A 253 -2.47 9.96 17.94
C GLU A 253 -3.55 9.57 16.93
N LEU A 254 -3.65 10.24 15.78
CA LEU A 254 -4.74 10.08 14.83
C LEU A 254 -4.23 9.64 13.46
N SER A 255 -4.88 8.64 12.87
CA SER A 255 -4.55 8.20 11.51
C SER A 255 -5.79 7.82 10.69
N SER A 256 -5.82 8.35 9.48
CA SER A 256 -6.70 7.95 8.37
C SER A 256 -5.95 7.15 7.30
N VAL A 257 -4.66 6.91 7.48
CA VAL A 257 -3.81 6.24 6.49
C VAL A 257 -4.06 4.74 6.56
N MET A 258 -4.55 4.17 5.46
CA MET A 258 -4.87 2.75 5.37
C MET A 258 -4.16 2.06 4.22
N LEU A 259 -3.63 0.87 4.49
CA LEU A 259 -3.19 -0.06 3.45
C LEU A 259 -4.31 -1.06 3.17
N ILE A 260 -4.58 -1.30 1.90
CA ILE A 260 -5.50 -2.34 1.43
C ILE A 260 -4.65 -3.39 0.71
N GLU A 261 -4.68 -4.62 1.19
CA GLU A 261 -3.84 -5.70 0.63
C GLU A 261 -4.72 -6.86 0.14
N PRO A 262 -4.43 -7.44 -1.04
CA PRO A 262 -5.15 -8.62 -1.50
C PRO A 262 -4.89 -9.79 -0.55
N VAL A 263 -5.95 -10.53 -0.22
CA VAL A 263 -5.81 -11.80 0.49
C VAL A 263 -5.26 -12.82 -0.49
N THR A 264 -3.94 -12.99 -0.50
CA THR A 264 -3.30 -14.11 -1.19
C THR A 264 -3.56 -15.35 -0.35
N LYS A 265 -4.54 -16.17 -0.74
CA LYS A 265 -4.74 -17.48 -0.12
C LYS A 265 -3.43 -18.26 -0.19
N THR A 266 -2.70 -18.35 0.92
CA THR A 266 -1.87 -19.52 1.21
C THR A 266 -2.72 -20.50 2.00
N THR A 267 -3.86 -20.91 1.44
CA THR A 267 -4.46 -22.18 1.86
C THR A 267 -3.47 -23.27 1.49
N ASP A 268 -2.65 -23.67 2.46
CA ASP A 268 -1.73 -24.83 2.55
C ASP A 268 -1.75 -25.85 1.40
N ILE A 269 -1.38 -25.42 0.19
CA ILE A 269 -0.89 -26.31 -0.86
C ILE A 269 0.52 -25.81 -1.15
N ARG A 270 1.49 -26.35 -0.40
CA ARG A 270 2.88 -26.23 -0.81
C ARG A 270 3.05 -27.02 -2.10
N GLN A 271 2.98 -26.34 -3.25
CA GLN A 271 3.61 -26.85 -4.46
C GLN A 271 5.11 -26.95 -4.17
N SER A 272 5.59 -28.16 -3.87
CA SER A 272 7.02 -28.43 -3.82
C SER A 272 7.44 -29.05 -5.15
N GLU A 273 7.92 -28.23 -6.08
CA GLU A 273 8.66 -28.68 -7.27
C GLU A 273 10.10 -29.13 -6.94
N ARG A 274 10.36 -29.61 -5.72
CA ARG A 274 11.69 -30.11 -5.35
C ARG A 274 11.59 -31.50 -4.75
N THR A 275 12.36 -32.38 -5.38
CA THR A 275 12.66 -33.77 -5.07
C THR A 275 12.97 -33.96 -3.58
N LEU A 276 11.94 -34.17 -2.76
CA LEU A 276 12.10 -34.54 -1.36
C LEU A 276 12.45 -36.03 -1.28
N LYS A 277 13.71 -36.33 -0.96
CA LYS A 277 14.14 -37.69 -0.58
C LYS A 277 13.42 -38.10 0.71
N ARG A 278 12.93 -39.33 0.71
CA ARG A 278 12.20 -39.98 1.80
C ARG A 278 13.01 -39.94 3.10
N THR A 279 12.48 -39.32 4.15
CA THR A 279 12.78 -39.74 5.53
C THR A 279 11.86 -40.91 5.87
N SER A 280 12.36 -41.90 6.60
CA SER A 280 11.79 -43.23 6.85
C SER A 280 10.42 -43.27 7.56
N GLU A 281 9.76 -42.11 7.76
CA GLU A 281 8.55 -41.99 8.57
C GLU A 281 7.31 -41.49 7.80
N ASN A 282 7.42 -41.17 6.50
CA ASN A 282 6.29 -40.58 5.78
C ASN A 282 5.14 -41.58 5.59
N LYS A 283 4.06 -41.42 6.36
CA LYS A 283 2.79 -42.16 6.16
C LYS A 283 1.93 -41.38 5.15
N ILE A 284 1.71 -41.97 3.98
CA ILE A 284 0.93 -41.39 2.88
C ILE A 284 -0.45 -42.07 2.84
N TYR A 285 -1.51 -41.29 2.74
CA TYR A 285 -2.88 -41.76 2.63
C TYR A 285 -3.60 -41.11 1.45
N THR A 286 -4.57 -41.79 0.86
CA THR A 286 -5.56 -41.17 -0.02
C THR A 286 -6.52 -40.30 0.79
N LEU A 287 -7.33 -39.48 0.12
CA LEU A 287 -8.44 -38.77 0.78
C LEU A 287 -9.48 -39.71 1.43
N SER A 288 -9.58 -40.96 0.96
CA SER A 288 -10.42 -42.00 1.57
C SER A 288 -9.77 -42.69 2.77
N GLY A 289 -8.58 -42.26 3.21
CA GLY A 289 -7.87 -42.83 4.34
C GLY A 289 -7.13 -44.14 4.05
N GLN A 290 -7.04 -44.55 2.78
CA GLN A 290 -6.30 -45.74 2.37
C GLN A 290 -4.81 -45.44 2.35
N ARG A 291 -3.99 -46.29 2.99
CA ARG A 291 -2.54 -46.11 3.02
C ARG A 291 -1.93 -46.46 1.66
N VAL A 292 -1.07 -45.57 1.16
CA VAL A 292 -0.35 -45.74 -0.11
C VAL A 292 1.13 -45.96 0.16
N PHE A 293 1.71 -46.95 -0.51
CA PHE A 293 3.13 -47.30 -0.38
C PHE A 293 3.85 -46.95 -1.67
N VAL A 294 4.68 -45.92 -1.63
CA VAL A 294 5.58 -45.51 -2.72
C VAL A 294 6.96 -45.17 -2.15
N GLU A 295 8.00 -45.37 -2.95
CA GLU A 295 9.37 -45.03 -2.55
C GLU A 295 9.63 -43.52 -2.66
N LYS A 296 9.05 -42.85 -3.66
CA LYS A 296 9.14 -41.40 -3.84
C LYS A 296 7.75 -40.81 -4.03
N LEU A 297 7.55 -39.57 -3.58
CA LEU A 297 6.30 -38.84 -3.82
C LEU A 297 6.03 -38.60 -5.31
N SER A 298 7.08 -38.57 -6.14
CA SER A 298 6.98 -38.48 -7.60
C SER A 298 6.33 -39.70 -8.25
N ASP A 299 6.29 -40.84 -7.55
CA ASP A 299 5.75 -42.09 -8.09
C ASP A 299 4.23 -42.19 -7.83
N LEU A 300 3.66 -41.22 -7.11
CA LEU A 300 2.23 -41.15 -6.88
C LEU A 300 1.52 -40.78 -8.19
N PRO A 301 0.43 -41.48 -8.54
CA PRO A 301 -0.46 -41.04 -9.60
C PRO A 301 -1.00 -39.63 -9.29
N ARG A 302 -1.33 -38.87 -10.34
CA ARG A 302 -2.02 -37.58 -10.22
C ARG A 302 -3.22 -37.69 -9.27
N GLY A 303 -3.27 -36.81 -8.27
CA GLY A 303 -4.31 -36.87 -7.26
C GLY A 303 -3.95 -36.12 -5.98
N ILE A 304 -4.86 -36.18 -5.01
CA ILE A 304 -4.69 -35.54 -3.70
C ILE A 304 -4.42 -36.61 -2.64
N TYR A 305 -3.36 -36.41 -1.87
CA TYR A 305 -2.90 -37.32 -0.81
C TYR A 305 -2.75 -36.58 0.50
N ILE A 306 -2.79 -37.32 1.61
CA ILE A 306 -2.43 -36.85 2.94
C ILE A 306 -1.04 -37.40 3.26
N VAL A 307 -0.04 -36.55 3.37
CA VAL A 307 1.34 -36.90 3.72
C VAL A 307 1.65 -36.26 5.05
N ASN A 308 1.91 -37.06 6.08
CA ASN A 308 2.19 -36.58 7.45
C ASN A 308 1.13 -35.59 7.98
N GLY A 309 -0.14 -35.88 7.72
CA GLY A 309 -1.26 -35.04 8.16
C GLY A 309 -1.52 -33.79 7.31
N LYS A 310 -0.77 -33.56 6.22
CA LYS A 310 -0.97 -32.43 5.32
C LYS A 310 -1.45 -32.88 3.94
N LYS A 311 -2.37 -32.12 3.33
CA LYS A 311 -2.83 -32.39 1.96
C LYS A 311 -1.75 -32.00 0.96
N LEU A 312 -1.48 -32.89 0.01
CA LEU A 312 -0.53 -32.73 -1.07
C LEU A 312 -1.25 -33.01 -2.39
N LEU A 313 -1.12 -32.10 -3.36
CA LEU A 313 -1.56 -32.32 -4.73
C LEU A 313 -0.36 -32.82 -5.56
N VAL A 314 -0.52 -33.97 -6.20
CA VAL A 314 0.44 -34.53 -7.15
C VAL A 314 -0.09 -34.30 -8.57
N GLN A 315 0.72 -33.67 -9.42
CA GLN A 315 0.42 -33.33 -10.81
C GLN A 315 1.31 -34.11 -11.78
#